data_AF-A0A9W2VMJ6-F1
#
_entry.id   AF-A0A9W2VMJ6-F1
#
_cell.length_a   1.000
_cell.length_b   1.000
_cell.length_c   1.000
_cell.angle_alpha   90.00
_cell.angle_beta   90.00
_cell.angle_gamma   90.00
#
_symmetry.space_group_name_H-M   'P 1'
#
loop_
_entity.id
_entity.type
_entity.pdbx_description
1 polymer ?
#
loop_
_entity_poly.entity_id
_entity_poly.type
_entity_poly.pdbx_seq_one_letter_code
_entity_poly.pdbx_strand_id
1 'polypeptide(L)'
;MAVSFHLGIPGFLLRESLVETPSVLKPGDESSNYNHHEESYCSLHRTFSHPCCLVSYPFCSPHGQLPRCPPAYCASAWKSENLAVRNDRNKKKKEPSKQECTESYEMTAELDDLTEKIRKAHQETFPSLCQLGKYTTNSSADHRVRLDLGLWDKFSELATKCIIKIVEFAKRLPGFTGLTIADQITLLKAACLDILILRICTRYTPEQDTMTFSDGLTLNRTQMHNAGFGPLTDLVFTFANQLLPLEMDDTETGLLSAICLICGDRQDLEEPTKVDKLQEPLLEALKIYIRKRRPSKPHMFPKILMKITDLRSISAKGAERVITLKMEIPGSMPPLIQEMLENSEGHEPLTPSSSGNPAEHSPSISPSSVENSGVSQSPLVQ
;
A
#
# COMPACT_ATOMS: atom_id res chain seq x y z
N MET A 1 11.93 2.66 11.98
CA MET A 1 10.58 2.56 12.58
C MET A 1 9.80 1.56 11.74
N ALA A 2 9.41 0.42 12.32
CA ALA A 2 8.62 -0.59 11.63
C ALA A 2 7.13 -0.28 11.85
N VAL A 3 6.39 -0.05 10.77
CA VAL A 3 4.93 0.11 10.81
C VAL A 3 4.33 -1.30 10.76
N SER A 4 3.85 -1.79 11.90
CA SER A 4 3.05 -3.01 11.96
C SER A 4 1.66 -2.73 11.39
N PHE A 5 1.35 -3.32 10.23
CA PHE A 5 -0.02 -3.39 9.73
C PHE A 5 -0.77 -4.49 10.48
N HIS A 6 -1.62 -4.08 11.42
CA HIS A 6 -2.65 -4.95 11.98
C HIS A 6 -3.85 -4.93 11.02
N LEU A 7 -3.86 -5.84 10.04
CA LEU A 7 -5.12 -6.18 9.38
C LEU A 7 -5.99 -6.80 10.46
N GLY A 8 -7.02 -6.08 10.92
CA GLY A 8 -7.96 -6.48 11.98
C GLY A 8 -8.87 -7.66 11.64
N ILE A 9 -8.38 -8.64 10.87
CA ILE A 9 -9.10 -9.87 10.52
C ILE A 9 -8.60 -10.99 11.46
N PRO A 10 -9.44 -11.61 12.30
CA PRO A 10 -9.04 -12.79 13.05
C PRO A 10 -8.78 -13.95 12.06
N GLY A 11 -7.52 -14.22 11.74
CA GLY A 11 -7.15 -15.44 10.99
C GLY A 11 -6.03 -15.38 9.96
N PHE A 12 -5.43 -14.22 9.66
CA PHE A 12 -4.34 -14.13 8.66
C PHE A 12 -3.05 -13.55 9.25
N LEU A 13 -2.07 -14.42 9.54
CA LEU A 13 -0.67 -14.04 9.75
C LEU A 13 0.17 -14.57 8.59
N LEU A 14 0.54 -13.70 7.64
CA LEU A 14 1.55 -13.97 6.63
C LEU A 14 2.88 -13.36 7.10
N ARG A 15 3.85 -14.20 7.44
CA ARG A 15 5.20 -13.80 7.83
C ARG A 15 6.13 -13.88 6.62
N GLU A 16 6.66 -12.75 6.18
CA GLU A 16 7.70 -12.69 5.15
C GLU A 16 9.04 -13.23 5.69
N SER A 17 9.78 -13.95 4.84
CA SER A 17 11.19 -14.30 5.05
C SER A 17 11.98 -13.75 3.87
N LEU A 18 12.72 -12.66 4.08
CA LEU A 18 13.67 -12.12 3.12
C LEU A 18 14.93 -13.01 3.10
N VAL A 19 15.30 -13.47 1.91
CA VAL A 19 16.58 -14.12 1.65
C VAL A 19 17.54 -13.03 1.16
N GLU A 20 18.51 -12.64 1.99
CA GLU A 20 19.63 -11.82 1.55
C GLU A 20 20.63 -12.67 0.76
N THR A 21 21.18 -12.08 -0.31
CA THR A 21 22.24 -12.65 -1.14
C THR A 21 23.61 -12.26 -0.55
N PRO A 22 24.62 -13.15 -0.49
CA PRO A 22 25.94 -12.77 -0.01
C PRO A 22 26.80 -12.18 -1.13
N SER A 23 27.48 -11.08 -0.81
CA SER A 23 28.46 -10.39 -1.62
C SER A 23 29.81 -11.14 -1.68
N VAL A 24 30.48 -10.99 -2.83
CA VAL A 24 31.74 -11.63 -3.22
C VAL A 24 32.94 -10.88 -2.63
N LEU A 25 33.87 -11.59 -1.98
CA LEU A 25 35.25 -11.13 -1.73
C LEU A 25 36.26 -12.25 -2.01
N LYS A 26 37.39 -11.88 -2.64
CA LYS A 26 38.55 -12.72 -3.02
C LYS A 26 39.86 -12.01 -2.55
N PRO A 27 41.03 -12.68 -2.51
CA PRO A 27 41.86 -12.79 -1.29
C PRO A 27 43.33 -12.29 -1.40
N GLY A 28 44.07 -12.37 -0.27
CA GLY A 28 45.54 -12.25 -0.08
C GLY A 28 45.87 -11.34 1.13
N ASP A 29 46.71 -11.64 2.13
CA ASP A 29 47.82 -12.58 2.30
C ASP A 29 48.00 -13.06 3.77
N GLU A 30 48.60 -14.26 3.88
CA GLU A 30 49.34 -14.95 4.95
C GLU A 30 49.38 -14.44 6.41
N SER A 31 48.99 -15.29 7.38
CA SER A 31 49.93 -16.18 8.11
C SER A 31 49.34 -16.80 9.41
N SER A 32 49.56 -18.12 9.55
CA SER A 32 49.79 -18.88 10.80
C SER A 32 48.67 -19.10 11.86
N ASN A 33 48.27 -20.38 11.93
CA ASN A 33 48.16 -21.26 13.11
C ASN A 33 46.79 -21.69 13.69
N TYR A 34 46.60 -23.02 13.65
CA TYR A 34 45.85 -23.93 14.55
C TYR A 34 44.37 -23.64 14.87
N ASN A 35 43.43 -24.42 14.33
CA ASN A 35 42.97 -25.72 14.90
C ASN A 35 41.68 -26.21 14.21
N HIS A 36 41.58 -27.54 14.11
CA HIS A 36 40.44 -28.31 13.60
C HIS A 36 39.07 -27.92 14.19
N HIS A 37 38.05 -27.78 13.33
CA HIS A 37 36.81 -28.55 13.46
C HIS A 37 36.00 -28.55 12.16
N GLU A 38 35.61 -29.75 11.73
CA GLU A 38 34.76 -30.04 10.56
C GLU A 38 33.36 -29.45 10.73
N GLU A 39 32.91 -28.62 9.78
CA GLU A 39 31.49 -28.35 9.58
C GLU A 39 30.90 -29.41 8.65
N SER A 40 30.24 -30.40 9.25
CA SER A 40 29.36 -31.33 8.54
C SER A 40 28.06 -30.63 8.18
N TYR A 41 27.79 -30.53 6.88
CA TYR A 41 26.46 -30.28 6.32
C TYR A 41 25.44 -31.25 6.93
N CYS A 42 24.35 -30.72 7.49
CA CYS A 42 23.16 -31.52 7.74
C CYS A 42 21.93 -30.78 7.17
N SER A 43 21.64 -31.06 5.90
CA SER A 43 20.35 -30.78 5.29
C SER A 43 19.27 -31.56 6.02
N LEU A 44 18.30 -30.88 6.62
CA LEU A 44 17.03 -31.53 6.99
C LEU A 44 15.84 -30.67 6.55
N HIS A 45 15.44 -30.92 5.31
CA HIS A 45 14.12 -30.61 4.78
C HIS A 45 13.07 -31.36 5.62
N ARG A 46 12.22 -30.65 6.38
CA ARG A 46 10.96 -31.23 6.89
C ARG A 46 9.89 -30.16 7.06
N THR A 47 8.95 -30.21 6.12
CA THR A 47 7.63 -29.59 6.17
C THR A 47 6.89 -30.02 7.44
N PHE A 48 6.50 -29.07 8.28
CA PHE A 48 5.52 -29.28 9.34
C PHE A 48 4.31 -28.38 9.13
N SER A 49 3.19 -29.05 8.87
CA SER A 49 1.84 -28.52 9.03
C SER A 49 1.46 -28.51 10.51
N HIS A 50 0.75 -27.45 10.88
CA HIS A 50 -0.04 -27.19 12.10
C HIS A 50 0.57 -26.34 13.23
N PRO A 51 -0.23 -25.38 13.76
CA PRO A 51 0.21 -24.32 14.66
C PRO A 51 0.02 -24.69 16.14
N CYS A 52 0.92 -24.20 17.00
CA CYS A 52 0.66 -23.58 18.32
C CYS A 52 1.85 -23.78 19.27
N CYS A 53 2.36 -22.66 19.80
CA CYS A 53 2.66 -22.37 21.21
C CYS A 53 3.74 -21.29 21.32
N LEU A 54 3.33 -20.02 21.14
CA LEU A 54 4.09 -18.89 21.67
C LEU A 54 3.74 -18.76 23.16
N VAL A 55 4.69 -19.12 24.03
CA VAL A 55 4.66 -18.70 25.43
C VAL A 55 5.44 -17.39 25.51
N SER A 56 4.73 -16.31 25.79
CA SER A 56 5.31 -14.99 26.04
C SER A 56 6.08 -14.98 27.35
N TYR A 57 7.36 -14.60 27.31
CA TYR A 57 8.05 -13.99 28.45
C TYR A 57 8.82 -12.74 27.99
N PRO A 58 8.67 -11.59 28.67
CA PRO A 58 9.43 -10.39 28.38
C PRO A 58 10.78 -10.42 29.12
N PHE A 59 11.72 -9.60 28.65
CA PHE A 59 13.09 -9.37 29.16
C PHE A 59 14.22 -10.27 28.63
N CYS A 60 14.92 -9.75 27.62
CA CYS A 60 16.39 -9.86 27.56
C CYS A 60 16.96 -8.53 27.07
N SER A 61 17.65 -7.83 27.97
CA SER A 61 18.50 -6.68 27.66
C SER A 61 19.94 -7.18 27.43
N PRO A 62 20.78 -6.49 26.64
CA PRO A 62 21.99 -7.07 26.10
C PRO A 62 23.18 -6.80 27.04
N HIS A 63 23.43 -7.67 28.01
CA HIS A 63 24.77 -7.90 28.57
C HIS A 63 24.76 -9.25 29.30
N GLY A 64 25.76 -10.08 29.01
CA GLY A 64 25.71 -11.53 29.17
C GLY A 64 25.54 -12.07 30.60
N GLN A 65 24.66 -13.07 30.73
CA GLN A 65 24.83 -14.33 31.47
C GLN A 65 23.55 -15.17 31.33
N LEU A 66 23.68 -16.42 30.86
CA LEU A 66 22.60 -17.40 30.78
C LEU A 66 22.33 -18.02 32.16
N PRO A 67 21.08 -18.08 32.67
CA PRO A 67 20.75 -19.03 33.73
C PRO A 67 20.36 -20.39 33.12
N ARG A 68 20.98 -21.46 33.62
CA ARG A 68 20.71 -22.85 33.25
C ARG A 68 19.32 -23.27 33.71
N CYS A 69 18.51 -23.84 32.81
CA CYS A 69 17.26 -24.53 33.15
C CYS A 69 17.57 -25.96 33.66
N PRO A 70 16.98 -26.47 34.76
CA PRO A 70 17.29 -27.81 35.28
C PRO A 70 16.72 -28.98 34.42
N PRO A 71 17.41 -30.13 34.30
CA PRO A 71 17.05 -31.21 33.35
C PRO A 71 15.81 -32.05 33.68
N ALA A 72 15.08 -31.77 34.78
CA ALA A 72 14.04 -32.67 35.28
C ALA A 72 12.65 -32.47 34.63
N TYR A 73 12.38 -31.31 34.01
CA TYR A 73 11.05 -31.00 33.46
C TYR A 73 10.84 -31.43 31.99
N CYS A 74 11.90 -31.61 31.20
CA CYS A 74 11.78 -32.06 29.81
C CYS A 74 11.48 -33.57 29.67
N ALA A 75 11.72 -34.38 30.71
CA ALA A 75 11.59 -35.84 30.65
C ALA A 75 10.15 -36.36 30.85
N SER A 76 9.26 -35.58 31.48
CA SER A 76 7.86 -35.98 31.72
C SER A 76 6.94 -35.68 30.54
N ALA A 77 7.20 -34.62 29.78
CA ALA A 77 6.40 -34.27 28.59
C ALA A 77 6.62 -35.26 27.42
N TRP A 78 7.86 -35.72 27.21
CA TRP A 78 8.18 -36.62 26.09
C TRP A 78 7.67 -38.06 26.25
N LYS A 79 7.44 -38.53 27.49
CA LYS A 79 6.93 -39.88 27.76
C LYS A 79 5.42 -40.01 27.55
N SER A 80 4.66 -38.95 27.74
CA SER A 80 3.19 -38.95 27.61
C SER A 80 2.73 -38.98 26.15
N GLU A 81 3.49 -38.36 25.25
CA GLU A 81 3.14 -38.24 23.82
C GLU A 81 3.49 -39.53 23.03
N ASN A 82 4.57 -40.22 23.40
CA ASN A 82 4.98 -41.48 22.75
C ASN A 82 4.20 -42.73 23.18
N LEU A 83 3.40 -42.66 24.26
CA LEU A 83 2.50 -43.75 24.67
C LEU A 83 1.14 -43.66 23.98
N ALA A 84 0.65 -42.45 23.68
CA ALA A 84 -0.60 -42.26 22.93
C ALA A 84 -0.48 -42.67 21.45
N VAL A 85 0.73 -42.56 20.86
CA VAL A 85 0.99 -42.89 19.44
C VAL A 85 1.24 -44.41 19.22
N ARG A 86 1.32 -45.23 20.28
CA ARG A 86 1.63 -46.67 20.15
C ARG A 86 0.43 -47.61 20.10
N ASN A 87 -0.81 -47.14 20.28
CA ASN A 87 -1.93 -48.07 20.52
C ASN A 87 -3.05 -48.14 19.46
N ASP A 88 -2.82 -47.73 18.21
CA ASP A 88 -3.84 -47.90 17.15
C ASP A 88 -3.29 -48.50 15.85
N ARG A 89 -2.30 -49.39 15.96
CA ARG A 89 -1.72 -50.08 14.81
C ARG A 89 -2.51 -51.32 14.36
N ASN A 90 -3.75 -51.51 14.81
CA ASN A 90 -4.50 -52.74 14.56
C ASN A 90 -5.98 -52.53 14.15
N LYS A 91 -6.25 -51.61 13.23
CA LYS A 91 -7.51 -51.60 12.47
C LYS A 91 -7.24 -51.49 10.96
N LYS A 92 -7.80 -52.46 10.22
CA LYS A 92 -7.65 -52.69 8.77
C LYS A 92 -7.43 -51.40 7.96
N LYS A 93 -6.38 -51.40 7.12
CA LYS A 93 -6.17 -50.44 6.03
C LYS A 93 -7.44 -50.31 5.19
N LYS A 94 -8.18 -49.23 5.38
CA LYS A 94 -8.99 -48.62 4.33
C LYS A 94 -8.09 -47.54 3.75
N GLU A 95 -7.76 -47.65 2.46
CA GLU A 95 -6.94 -46.64 1.79
C GLU A 95 -7.52 -45.25 2.07
N PRO A 96 -6.72 -44.24 2.46
CA PRO A 96 -7.18 -42.89 2.40
C PRO A 96 -7.27 -42.57 0.91
N SER A 97 -8.49 -42.47 0.39
CA SER A 97 -8.72 -41.70 -0.83
C SER A 97 -7.95 -40.40 -0.67
N LYS A 98 -7.14 -40.03 -1.68
CA LYS A 98 -6.63 -38.67 -1.80
C LYS A 98 -7.82 -37.74 -1.68
N GLN A 99 -8.06 -37.22 -0.49
CA GLN A 99 -8.99 -36.15 -0.28
C GLN A 99 -8.19 -34.93 -0.72
N GLU A 100 -8.18 -34.70 -2.04
CA GLU A 100 -8.16 -33.32 -2.52
C GLU A 100 -9.21 -32.63 -1.67
N CYS A 101 -8.77 -31.74 -0.78
CA CYS A 101 -9.67 -30.81 -0.14
C CYS A 101 -10.13 -29.90 -1.28
N THR A 102 -11.09 -30.40 -2.04
CA THR A 102 -11.88 -29.61 -2.97
C THR A 102 -12.71 -28.72 -2.05
N GLU A 103 -12.10 -27.64 -1.54
CA GLU A 103 -12.85 -26.48 -1.08
C GLU A 103 -13.79 -26.17 -2.25
N SER A 104 -15.06 -26.49 -2.09
CA SER A 104 -16.08 -26.13 -3.07
C SER A 104 -16.16 -24.62 -3.02
N TYR A 105 -15.46 -23.96 -3.94
CA TYR A 105 -15.55 -22.54 -4.20
C TYR A 105 -16.93 -22.26 -4.79
N GLU A 106 -17.98 -22.41 -3.97
CA GLU A 106 -19.34 -22.09 -4.35
C GLU A 106 -19.45 -20.57 -4.39
N MET A 107 -19.34 -20.05 -5.61
CA MET A 107 -19.66 -18.68 -5.90
C MET A 107 -21.18 -18.49 -5.70
N THR A 108 -21.56 -17.72 -4.70
CA THR A 108 -22.97 -17.37 -4.51
C THR A 108 -23.41 -16.42 -5.61
N ALA A 109 -24.69 -16.45 -5.99
CA ALA A 109 -25.23 -15.56 -7.02
C ALA A 109 -25.02 -14.07 -6.68
N GLU A 110 -25.05 -13.74 -5.39
CA GLU A 110 -24.80 -12.38 -4.89
C GLU A 110 -23.34 -11.94 -5.10
N LEU A 111 -22.39 -12.84 -4.88
CA LEU A 111 -20.96 -12.56 -5.04
C LEU A 111 -20.54 -12.51 -6.51
N ASP A 112 -21.17 -13.32 -7.37
CA ASP A 112 -21.05 -13.22 -8.82
C ASP A 112 -21.57 -11.87 -9.33
N ASP A 113 -22.74 -11.43 -8.86
CA ASP A 113 -23.32 -10.12 -9.21
C ASP A 113 -22.42 -8.95 -8.74
N LEU A 114 -21.86 -9.02 -7.52
CA LEU A 114 -20.87 -8.07 -7.04
C LEU A 114 -19.64 -8.02 -7.96
N THR A 115 -19.07 -9.18 -8.29
CA THR A 115 -17.89 -9.31 -9.15
C THR A 115 -18.15 -8.68 -10.52
N GLU A 116 -19.32 -8.95 -11.11
CA GLU A 116 -19.71 -8.42 -12.41
C GLU A 116 -19.93 -6.90 -12.40
N LYS A 117 -20.55 -6.38 -11.34
CA LYS A 117 -20.71 -4.92 -11.15
C LYS A 117 -19.37 -4.21 -11.07
N ILE A 118 -18.41 -4.78 -10.33
CA ILE A 118 -17.08 -4.19 -10.18
C ILE A 118 -16.30 -4.26 -11.49
N ARG A 119 -16.37 -5.39 -12.20
CA ARG A 119 -15.76 -5.54 -13.53
C ARG A 119 -16.27 -4.47 -14.49
N LYS A 120 -17.59 -4.29 -14.59
CA LYS A 120 -18.21 -3.26 -15.43
C LYS A 120 -17.79 -1.85 -15.01
N ALA A 121 -17.87 -1.54 -13.72
CA ALA A 121 -17.46 -0.23 -13.20
C ALA A 121 -16.00 0.08 -13.52
N HIS A 122 -15.11 -0.92 -13.43
CA HIS A 122 -13.70 -0.77 -13.79
C HIS A 122 -13.54 -0.51 -15.29
N GLN A 123 -14.11 -1.36 -16.15
CA GLN A 123 -13.97 -1.26 -17.60
C GLN A 123 -14.55 0.03 -18.18
N GLU A 124 -15.71 0.50 -17.67
CA GLU A 124 -16.34 1.75 -18.11
C GLU A 124 -15.56 3.00 -17.68
N THR A 125 -14.78 2.91 -16.61
CA THR A 125 -13.99 4.04 -16.08
C THR A 125 -12.51 3.94 -16.42
N PHE A 126 -12.09 2.82 -17.03
CA PHE A 126 -10.71 2.56 -17.38
C PHE A 126 -10.66 1.59 -18.58
N PRO A 127 -10.59 2.10 -19.83
CA PRO A 127 -10.57 1.25 -21.02
C PRO A 127 -9.35 0.32 -21.01
N SER A 128 -9.50 -0.87 -21.57
CA SER A 128 -8.43 -1.87 -21.59
C SER A 128 -7.32 -1.46 -22.58
N LEU A 129 -6.06 -1.86 -22.34
CA LEU A 129 -4.90 -1.44 -23.17
C LEU A 129 -5.08 -1.75 -24.67
N CYS A 130 -5.73 -2.89 -24.98
CA CYS A 130 -5.96 -3.34 -26.35
C CYS A 130 -7.06 -2.55 -27.09
N GLN A 131 -7.86 -1.75 -26.39
CA GLN A 131 -8.96 -0.97 -26.95
C GLN A 131 -8.53 0.46 -27.32
N LEU A 132 -7.31 0.86 -26.98
CA LEU A 132 -6.80 2.21 -27.16
C LEU A 132 -6.13 2.38 -28.52
N GLY A 133 -6.50 3.45 -29.24
CA GLY A 133 -5.74 3.93 -30.39
C GLY A 133 -4.43 4.57 -29.93
N LYS A 134 -3.34 3.78 -29.88
CA LYS A 134 -2.05 4.23 -29.36
C LYS A 134 -1.39 5.24 -30.30
N TYR A 135 -0.87 6.33 -29.72
CA TYR A 135 -0.02 7.30 -30.42
C TYR A 135 1.17 7.68 -29.55
N THR A 136 2.26 8.11 -30.18
CA THR A 136 3.51 8.49 -29.51
C THR A 136 3.82 9.97 -29.70
N THR A 137 4.71 10.49 -28.86
CA THR A 137 5.32 11.82 -29.01
C THR A 137 6.84 11.69 -29.05
N ASN A 138 7.52 12.62 -29.71
CA ASN A 138 8.99 12.69 -29.77
C ASN A 138 9.60 13.64 -28.72
N SER A 139 8.78 14.29 -27.89
CA SER A 139 9.26 15.20 -26.84
C SER A 139 10.17 14.48 -25.84
N SER A 140 11.37 15.02 -25.61
CA SER A 140 12.36 14.57 -24.62
C SER A 140 12.50 13.05 -24.50
N ALA A 141 12.59 12.35 -25.64
CA ALA A 141 12.56 10.89 -25.67
C ALA A 141 13.90 10.21 -25.38
N ASP A 142 15.01 10.88 -25.68
CA ASP A 142 16.34 10.25 -25.73
C ASP A 142 17.07 10.24 -24.38
N HIS A 143 16.94 11.32 -23.60
CA HIS A 143 17.66 11.47 -22.32
C HIS A 143 16.75 12.00 -21.21
N ARG A 144 17.05 11.60 -19.98
CA ARG A 144 16.34 12.08 -18.79
C ARG A 144 16.70 13.54 -18.52
N VAL A 145 15.68 14.37 -18.38
CA VAL A 145 15.76 15.76 -17.92
C VAL A 145 14.99 15.89 -16.61
N ARG A 146 15.19 16.99 -15.89
CA ARG A 146 14.50 17.22 -14.61
C ARG A 146 12.98 17.20 -14.75
N LEU A 147 12.47 17.96 -15.73
CA LEU A 147 11.05 18.03 -16.08
C LEU A 147 10.92 18.59 -17.50
N ASP A 148 10.13 17.95 -18.34
CA ASP A 148 9.66 18.50 -19.62
C ASP A 148 8.27 19.08 -19.40
N LEU A 149 8.15 20.40 -19.54
CA LEU A 149 6.90 21.13 -19.26
C LEU A 149 5.76 20.73 -20.22
N GLY A 150 6.06 20.43 -21.48
CA GLY A 150 5.04 20.00 -22.43
C GLY A 150 4.50 18.60 -22.11
N LEU A 151 5.38 17.70 -21.69
CA LEU A 151 4.96 16.38 -21.19
C LEU A 151 4.22 16.48 -19.86
N TRP A 152 4.65 17.36 -18.95
CA TRP A 152 3.95 17.62 -17.69
C TRP A 152 2.53 18.14 -17.92
N ASP A 153 2.34 19.10 -18.83
CA ASP A 153 1.01 19.65 -19.13
C ASP A 153 0.06 18.55 -19.60
N LYS A 154 0.53 17.68 -20.51
CA LYS A 154 -0.26 16.53 -20.98
C LYS A 154 -0.50 15.50 -19.87
N PHE A 155 0.53 15.16 -19.11
CA PHE A 155 0.42 14.21 -18.01
C PHE A 155 -0.56 14.69 -16.96
N SER A 156 -0.47 15.94 -16.53
CA SER A 156 -1.30 16.51 -15.47
C SER A 156 -2.77 16.64 -15.90
N GLU A 157 -3.03 16.93 -17.18
CA GLU A 157 -4.37 16.86 -17.78
C GLU A 157 -4.93 15.43 -17.71
N LEU A 158 -4.14 14.44 -18.12
CA LEU A 158 -4.54 13.03 -18.14
C LEU A 158 -4.73 12.45 -16.74
N ALA A 159 -3.87 12.83 -15.79
CA ALA A 159 -3.98 12.48 -14.38
C ALA A 159 -5.28 13.04 -13.79
N THR A 160 -5.58 14.31 -14.02
CA THR A 160 -6.83 14.95 -13.58
C THR A 160 -8.05 14.20 -14.11
N LYS A 161 -8.08 13.86 -15.41
CA LYS A 161 -9.16 13.04 -16.00
C LYS A 161 -9.24 11.66 -15.35
N CYS A 162 -8.11 11.03 -15.07
CA CYS A 162 -8.08 9.71 -14.43
C CYS A 162 -8.60 9.77 -13.00
N ILE A 163 -8.30 10.82 -12.23
CA ILE A 163 -8.84 11.03 -10.87
C ILE A 163 -10.37 11.13 -10.91
N ILE A 164 -10.92 11.90 -11.84
CA ILE A 164 -12.38 11.99 -12.04
C ILE A 164 -12.96 10.59 -12.32
N LYS A 165 -12.28 9.79 -13.15
CA LYS A 165 -12.67 8.40 -13.43
C LYS A 165 -12.54 7.47 -12.22
N ILE A 166 -11.63 7.73 -11.28
CA ILE A 166 -11.53 6.99 -10.02
C ILE A 166 -12.72 7.32 -9.11
N VAL A 167 -13.11 8.59 -9.01
CA VAL A 167 -14.32 8.99 -8.25
C VAL A 167 -15.58 8.38 -8.88
N GLU A 168 -15.69 8.40 -10.20
CA GLU A 168 -16.75 7.73 -10.95
C GLU A 168 -16.78 6.21 -10.70
N PHE A 169 -15.61 5.56 -10.60
CA PHE A 169 -15.50 4.14 -10.27
C PHE A 169 -16.00 3.87 -8.85
N ALA A 170 -15.55 4.66 -7.88
CA ALA A 170 -15.94 4.56 -6.48
C ALA A 170 -17.47 4.64 -6.31
N LYS A 171 -18.12 5.61 -6.97
CA LYS A 171 -19.58 5.78 -6.93
C LYS A 171 -20.37 4.60 -7.49
N ARG A 172 -19.76 3.77 -8.35
CA ARG A 172 -20.39 2.56 -8.92
C ARG A 172 -20.16 1.31 -8.05
N LEU A 173 -19.30 1.37 -7.04
CA LEU A 173 -19.09 0.26 -6.13
C LEU A 173 -20.33 0.08 -5.24
N PRO A 174 -20.87 -1.15 -5.12
CA PRO A 174 -21.99 -1.42 -4.22
C PRO A 174 -21.68 -0.97 -2.81
N GLY A 175 -22.59 -0.19 -2.20
CA GLY A 175 -22.50 0.30 -0.83
C GLY A 175 -21.63 1.55 -0.59
N PHE A 176 -20.76 1.95 -1.52
CA PHE A 176 -19.86 3.11 -1.33
C PHE A 176 -20.63 4.43 -1.12
N THR A 177 -21.66 4.67 -1.93
CA THR A 177 -22.50 5.89 -1.81
C THR A 177 -23.38 5.91 -0.56
N GLY A 178 -23.46 4.80 0.18
CA GLY A 178 -24.14 4.70 1.47
C GLY A 178 -23.25 5.00 2.68
N LEU A 179 -21.96 5.27 2.47
CA LEU A 179 -21.04 5.81 3.48
C LEU A 179 -21.26 7.32 3.64
N THR A 180 -20.80 7.89 4.75
CA THR A 180 -20.85 9.35 4.94
C THR A 180 -20.00 10.05 3.88
N ILE A 181 -20.34 11.31 3.55
CA ILE A 181 -19.57 12.07 2.57
C ILE A 181 -18.12 12.28 3.06
N ALA A 182 -17.93 12.46 4.38
CA ALA A 182 -16.61 12.54 4.99
C ALA A 182 -15.80 11.25 4.74
N ASP A 183 -16.37 10.08 5.04
CA ASP A 183 -15.72 8.79 4.81
C ASP A 183 -15.41 8.55 3.32
N GLN A 184 -16.35 8.90 2.42
CA GLN A 184 -16.09 8.80 0.98
C GLN A 184 -14.88 9.63 0.54
N ILE A 185 -14.74 10.85 1.05
CA ILE A 185 -13.59 11.73 0.77
C ILE A 185 -12.31 11.14 1.37
N THR A 186 -12.35 10.73 2.64
CA THR A 186 -11.21 10.12 3.34
C THR A 186 -10.67 8.91 2.59
N LEU A 187 -11.55 7.97 2.21
CA LEU A 187 -11.18 6.78 1.44
C LEU A 187 -10.59 7.12 0.07
N LEU A 188 -11.22 8.07 -0.65
CA LEU A 188 -10.75 8.52 -1.95
C LEU A 188 -9.37 9.16 -1.87
N LYS A 189 -9.14 10.11 -0.96
CA LYS A 189 -7.84 10.76 -0.76
C LYS A 189 -6.77 9.73 -0.42
N ALA A 190 -7.07 8.82 0.49
CA ALA A 190 -6.10 7.84 0.97
C ALA A 190 -5.76 6.72 -0.06
N ALA A 191 -6.60 6.50 -1.08
CA ALA A 191 -6.42 5.44 -2.08
C ALA A 191 -6.14 5.95 -3.51
N CYS A 192 -6.34 7.23 -3.78
CA CYS A 192 -6.28 7.78 -5.14
C CYS A 192 -4.97 7.44 -5.84
N LEU A 193 -3.85 7.67 -5.15
CA LEU A 193 -2.53 7.44 -5.71
C LEU A 193 -2.24 5.96 -5.97
N ASP A 194 -2.68 5.06 -5.09
CA ASP A 194 -2.55 3.61 -5.29
C ASP A 194 -3.28 3.18 -6.56
N ILE A 195 -4.52 3.67 -6.74
CA ILE A 195 -5.34 3.31 -7.88
C ILE A 195 -4.74 3.89 -9.17
N LEU A 196 -4.19 5.12 -9.13
CA LEU A 196 -3.46 5.71 -10.27
C LEU A 196 -2.25 4.86 -10.66
N ILE A 197 -1.42 4.46 -9.69
CA ILE A 197 -0.22 3.65 -9.94
C ILE A 197 -0.60 2.26 -10.45
N LEU A 198 -1.59 1.61 -9.84
CA LEU A 198 -2.07 0.30 -10.29
C LEU A 198 -2.58 0.38 -11.74
N ARG A 199 -3.43 1.38 -12.04
CA ARG A 199 -3.97 1.61 -13.38
C ARG A 199 -2.88 1.85 -14.43
N ILE A 200 -1.88 2.71 -14.16
CA ILE A 200 -0.82 2.95 -15.16
C ILE A 200 0.07 1.71 -15.35
N CYS A 201 0.29 0.91 -14.30
CA CYS A 201 1.09 -0.31 -14.38
C CYS A 201 0.41 -1.43 -15.19
N THR A 202 -0.93 -1.51 -15.19
CA THR A 202 -1.66 -2.44 -16.08
C THR A 202 -1.67 -1.98 -17.54
N ARG A 203 -1.12 -0.80 -17.84
CA ARG A 203 -0.93 -0.25 -19.20
C ARG A 203 0.51 -0.39 -19.70
N TYR A 204 1.34 -1.16 -19.02
CA TYR A 204 2.72 -1.41 -19.40
C TYR A 204 2.80 -2.37 -20.60
N THR A 205 3.59 -2.01 -21.60
CA THR A 205 3.92 -2.87 -22.74
C THR A 205 5.41 -3.24 -22.66
N PRO A 206 5.76 -4.47 -22.22
CA PRO A 206 7.14 -4.85 -21.92
C PRO A 206 8.09 -4.78 -23.11
N GLU A 207 7.59 -5.13 -24.31
CA GLU A 207 8.40 -5.23 -25.52
C GLU A 207 8.96 -3.87 -25.96
N GLN A 208 8.27 -2.78 -25.64
CA GLN A 208 8.70 -1.41 -25.94
C GLN A 208 9.12 -0.62 -24.70
N ASP A 209 9.01 -1.21 -23.51
CA ASP A 209 9.23 -0.53 -22.22
C ASP A 209 8.45 0.79 -22.11
N THR A 210 7.15 0.73 -22.42
CA THR A 210 6.25 1.90 -22.50
C THR A 210 5.01 1.75 -21.64
N MET A 211 4.41 2.87 -21.25
CA MET A 211 3.10 2.93 -20.59
C MET A 211 2.13 3.79 -21.40
N THR A 212 0.88 3.35 -21.51
CA THR A 212 -0.15 4.02 -22.32
C THR A 212 -1.27 4.64 -21.46
N PHE A 213 -1.48 5.94 -21.59
CA PHE A 213 -2.56 6.68 -20.94
C PHE A 213 -3.91 6.46 -21.64
N SER A 214 -5.00 6.87 -20.97
CA SER A 214 -6.37 6.57 -21.42
C SER A 214 -6.79 7.27 -22.72
N ASP A 215 -6.06 8.28 -23.18
CA ASP A 215 -6.29 8.92 -24.49
C ASP A 215 -5.49 8.24 -25.62
N GLY A 216 -4.66 7.25 -25.31
CA GLY A 216 -3.77 6.57 -26.24
C GLY A 216 -2.33 7.06 -26.23
N LEU A 217 -1.99 8.13 -25.50
CA LEU A 217 -0.62 8.62 -25.40
C LEU A 217 0.27 7.53 -24.81
N THR A 218 1.29 7.12 -25.55
CA THR A 218 2.23 6.08 -25.17
C THR A 218 3.61 6.68 -24.98
N LEU A 219 4.11 6.60 -23.75
CA LEU A 219 5.40 7.16 -23.36
C LEU A 219 6.37 6.05 -22.99
N ASN A 220 7.62 6.18 -23.44
CA ASN A 220 8.70 5.30 -23.00
C ASN A 220 9.14 5.65 -21.55
N ARG A 221 10.00 4.83 -20.95
CA ARG A 221 10.52 5.08 -19.60
C ARG A 221 11.16 6.46 -19.41
N THR A 222 11.94 6.94 -20.37
CA THR A 222 12.58 8.26 -20.32
C THR A 222 11.54 9.38 -20.31
N GLN A 223 10.52 9.28 -21.15
CA GLN A 223 9.44 10.25 -21.22
C GLN A 223 8.58 10.23 -19.96
N MET A 224 8.31 9.05 -19.38
CA MET A 224 7.62 8.94 -18.09
C MET A 224 8.39 9.67 -16.98
N HIS A 225 9.72 9.51 -16.93
CA HIS A 225 10.58 10.28 -16.03
C HIS A 225 10.42 11.78 -16.24
N ASN A 226 10.55 12.22 -17.49
CA ASN A 226 10.52 13.63 -17.88
C ASN A 226 9.12 14.26 -17.72
N ALA A 227 8.05 13.47 -17.74
CA ALA A 227 6.67 13.92 -17.55
C ALA A 227 6.31 14.21 -16.09
N GLY A 228 7.22 13.96 -15.14
CA GLY A 228 7.02 14.28 -13.72
C GLY A 228 7.21 13.13 -12.75
N PHE A 229 7.33 11.87 -13.22
CA PHE A 229 7.62 10.74 -12.31
C PHE A 229 9.00 10.88 -11.67
N GLY A 230 10.00 11.40 -12.40
CA GLY A 230 11.34 11.63 -11.87
C GLY A 230 11.93 10.35 -11.21
N PRO A 231 12.44 10.42 -9.97
CA PRO A 231 12.97 9.25 -9.26
C PRO A 231 11.98 8.09 -9.06
N LEU A 232 10.67 8.35 -9.12
CA LEU A 232 9.64 7.32 -8.96
C LEU A 232 9.56 6.35 -10.15
N THR A 233 10.07 6.77 -11.31
CA THR A 233 9.95 6.05 -12.59
C THR A 233 10.40 4.60 -12.47
N ASP A 234 11.60 4.36 -11.96
CA ASP A 234 12.18 3.01 -11.96
C ASP A 234 11.42 2.08 -11.01
N LEU A 235 10.88 2.62 -9.91
CA LEU A 235 10.06 1.86 -8.97
C LEU A 235 8.70 1.48 -9.59
N VAL A 236 8.04 2.41 -10.27
CA VAL A 236 6.75 2.18 -10.95
C VAL A 236 6.89 1.14 -12.06
N PHE A 237 7.93 1.24 -12.90
CA PHE A 237 8.18 0.24 -13.93
C PHE A 237 8.61 -1.12 -13.35
N THR A 238 9.34 -1.13 -12.23
CA THR A 238 9.66 -2.39 -11.52
C THR A 238 8.40 -3.07 -11.03
N PHE A 239 7.47 -2.30 -10.44
CA PHE A 239 6.18 -2.82 -10.02
C PHE A 239 5.34 -3.34 -11.19
N ALA A 240 5.30 -2.61 -12.31
CA ALA A 240 4.62 -3.08 -13.53
C ALA A 240 5.18 -4.44 -14.01
N ASN A 241 6.51 -4.61 -14.00
CA ASN A 241 7.14 -5.89 -14.32
C ASN A 241 6.76 -7.01 -13.33
N GLN A 242 6.59 -6.71 -12.04
CA GLN A 242 6.12 -7.68 -11.05
C GLN A 242 4.65 -8.08 -11.22
N LEU A 243 3.84 -7.26 -11.89
CA LEU A 243 2.44 -7.61 -12.21
C LEU A 243 2.34 -8.58 -13.40
N LEU A 244 3.30 -8.58 -14.33
CA LEU A 244 3.24 -9.42 -15.54
C LEU A 244 3.06 -10.92 -15.24
N PRO A 245 3.82 -11.56 -14.32
CA PRO A 245 3.66 -12.97 -14.01
C PRO A 245 2.34 -13.30 -13.30
N LEU A 246 1.61 -12.28 -12.81
CA LEU A 246 0.32 -12.46 -12.17
C LEU A 246 -0.80 -12.67 -13.20
N GLU A 247 -0.59 -12.23 -14.45
CA GLU A 247 -1.55 -12.33 -15.55
C GLU A 247 -2.95 -11.83 -15.12
N MET A 248 -2.97 -10.66 -14.47
CA MET A 248 -4.19 -10.04 -13.97
C MET A 248 -5.08 -9.59 -15.12
N ASP A 249 -6.39 -9.80 -14.99
CA ASP A 249 -7.38 -9.29 -15.94
C ASP A 249 -8.09 -8.05 -15.35
N ASP A 250 -9.01 -7.49 -16.14
CA ASP A 250 -9.78 -6.31 -15.73
C ASP A 250 -10.62 -6.56 -14.47
N THR A 251 -11.14 -7.77 -14.28
CA THR A 251 -11.95 -8.14 -13.11
C THR A 251 -11.11 -8.13 -11.83
N GLU A 252 -9.94 -8.77 -11.85
CA GLU A 252 -9.01 -8.80 -10.71
C GLU A 252 -8.46 -7.40 -10.41
N THR A 253 -8.14 -6.63 -11.45
CA THR A 253 -7.67 -5.25 -11.29
C THR A 253 -8.76 -4.36 -10.68
N GLY A 254 -10.01 -4.52 -11.12
CA GLY A 254 -11.16 -3.81 -10.57
C GLY A 254 -11.41 -4.15 -9.10
N LEU A 255 -11.40 -5.44 -8.75
CA LEU A 255 -11.54 -5.90 -7.37
C LEU A 255 -10.39 -5.43 -6.48
N LEU A 256 -9.14 -5.52 -6.95
CA LEU A 256 -7.98 -5.03 -6.20
C LEU A 256 -8.03 -3.52 -5.99
N SER A 257 -8.50 -2.76 -7.00
CA SER A 257 -8.73 -1.31 -6.88
C SER A 257 -9.82 -1.00 -5.85
N ALA A 258 -10.91 -1.77 -5.83
CA ALA A 258 -11.99 -1.62 -4.85
C ALA A 258 -11.50 -1.93 -3.43
N ILE A 259 -10.68 -2.98 -3.25
CA ILE A 259 -10.06 -3.31 -1.96
C ILE A 259 -9.10 -2.21 -1.48
N CYS A 260 -8.31 -1.62 -2.39
CA CYS A 260 -7.44 -0.48 -2.04
C CYS A 260 -8.23 0.75 -1.58
N LEU A 261 -9.41 0.97 -2.19
CA LEU A 261 -10.30 2.09 -1.89
C LEU A 261 -11.06 1.89 -0.57
N ILE A 262 -11.76 0.77 -0.43
CA ILE A 262 -12.58 0.44 0.73
C ILE A 262 -11.68 -0.21 1.77
N CYS A 263 -11.13 0.56 2.71
CA CYS A 263 -10.18 0.06 3.71
C CYS A 263 -10.46 0.74 5.05
N GLY A 264 -10.79 -0.01 6.11
CA GLY A 264 -11.12 0.55 7.42
C GLY A 264 -9.93 1.08 8.22
N ASP A 265 -8.70 0.81 7.77
CA ASP A 265 -7.47 1.28 8.42
C ASP A 265 -7.13 2.75 8.13
N ARG A 266 -8.05 3.52 7.49
CA ARG A 266 -7.80 4.95 7.24
C ARG A 266 -8.02 5.76 8.50
N GLN A 267 -7.12 6.70 8.72
CA GLN A 267 -7.30 7.73 9.74
C GLN A 267 -8.52 8.59 9.39
N ASP A 268 -9.17 9.15 10.40
CA ASP A 268 -10.31 10.07 10.26
C ASP A 268 -11.59 9.49 9.64
N LEU A 269 -11.76 8.16 9.69
CA LEU A 269 -13.06 7.53 9.39
C LEU A 269 -14.05 7.69 10.54
N GLU A 270 -15.26 8.10 10.21
CA GLU A 270 -16.41 8.16 11.12
C GLU A 270 -16.98 6.76 11.39
N GLU A 271 -17.08 5.91 10.36
CA GLU A 271 -17.66 4.56 10.45
C GLU A 271 -16.68 3.45 9.99
N PRO A 272 -15.48 3.28 10.60
CA PRO A 272 -14.47 2.31 10.13
C PRO A 272 -14.98 0.86 10.09
N THR A 273 -15.76 0.44 11.09
CA THR A 273 -16.37 -0.90 11.14
C THR A 273 -17.33 -1.16 9.97
N LYS A 274 -18.00 -0.12 9.45
CA LYS A 274 -18.90 -0.24 8.29
C LYS A 274 -18.10 -0.37 7.01
N VAL A 275 -16.95 0.32 6.92
CA VAL A 275 -16.00 0.20 5.81
C VAL A 275 -15.41 -1.22 5.77
N ASP A 276 -15.01 -1.78 6.91
CA ASP A 276 -14.48 -3.16 6.97
C ASP A 276 -15.49 -4.18 6.48
N LYS A 277 -16.74 -4.10 6.96
CA LYS A 277 -17.84 -4.95 6.49
C LYS A 277 -18.12 -4.80 4.99
N LEU A 278 -17.87 -3.62 4.44
CA LEU A 278 -18.01 -3.37 3.00
C LEU A 278 -16.85 -3.98 2.21
N GLN A 279 -15.66 -4.10 2.80
CA GLN A 279 -14.48 -4.68 2.16
C GLN A 279 -14.51 -6.22 2.15
N GLU A 280 -15.04 -6.86 3.19
CA GLU A 280 -15.13 -8.32 3.33
C GLU A 280 -15.63 -9.06 2.06
N PRO A 281 -16.79 -8.69 1.47
CA PRO A 281 -17.27 -9.38 0.27
C PRO A 281 -16.39 -9.12 -0.97
N LEU A 282 -15.62 -8.03 -1.02
CA LEU A 282 -14.67 -7.76 -2.10
C LEU A 282 -13.48 -8.73 -2.04
N LEU A 283 -12.97 -8.99 -0.84
CA LEU A 283 -11.88 -9.94 -0.61
C LEU A 283 -12.30 -11.37 -0.97
N GLU A 284 -13.50 -11.79 -0.55
CA GLU A 284 -14.01 -13.12 -0.88
C GLU A 284 -14.31 -13.26 -2.38
N ALA A 285 -14.89 -12.23 -3.02
CA ALA A 285 -15.08 -12.19 -4.47
C ALA A 285 -13.76 -12.38 -5.23
N LEU A 286 -12.71 -11.63 -4.86
CA LEU A 286 -11.40 -11.74 -5.48
C LEU A 286 -10.79 -13.14 -5.31
N LYS A 287 -10.88 -13.70 -4.10
CA LYS A 287 -10.39 -15.05 -3.79
C LYS A 287 -11.07 -16.12 -4.64
N ILE A 288 -12.40 -16.12 -4.68
CA ILE A 288 -13.17 -17.12 -5.45
C ILE A 288 -12.91 -16.94 -6.94
N TYR A 289 -12.92 -15.69 -7.45
CA TYR A 289 -12.68 -15.41 -8.85
C TYR A 289 -11.31 -15.89 -9.33
N ILE A 290 -10.23 -15.57 -8.58
CA ILE A 290 -8.86 -16.01 -8.90
C ILE A 290 -8.77 -17.55 -8.92
N ARG A 291 -9.33 -18.22 -7.91
CA ARG A 291 -9.27 -19.69 -7.79
C ARG A 291 -10.09 -20.39 -8.87
N LYS A 292 -11.22 -19.81 -9.28
CA LYS A 292 -12.05 -20.29 -10.40
C LYS A 292 -11.32 -20.14 -11.73
N ARG A 293 -10.63 -19.01 -11.97
CA ARG A 293 -9.87 -18.80 -13.21
C ARG A 293 -8.58 -19.60 -13.27
N ARG A 294 -7.94 -19.85 -12.12
CA ARG A 294 -6.67 -20.59 -12.03
C ARG A 294 -6.73 -21.72 -11.00
N PRO A 295 -7.48 -22.82 -11.26
CA PRO A 295 -7.62 -23.92 -10.29
C PRO A 295 -6.29 -24.57 -9.89
N SER A 296 -5.31 -24.60 -10.81
CA SER A 296 -3.98 -25.15 -10.59
C SER A 296 -3.00 -24.20 -9.86
N LYS A 297 -3.37 -22.94 -9.64
CA LYS A 297 -2.53 -21.93 -8.98
C LYS A 297 -3.28 -21.24 -7.81
N PRO A 298 -3.70 -21.97 -6.75
CA PRO A 298 -4.49 -21.41 -5.65
C PRO A 298 -3.75 -20.33 -4.83
N HIS A 299 -2.42 -20.32 -4.92
CA HIS A 299 -1.54 -19.34 -4.27
C HIS A 299 -1.53 -17.96 -4.96
N MET A 300 -2.25 -17.79 -6.08
CA MET A 300 -2.32 -16.49 -6.79
C MET A 300 -3.10 -15.43 -6.03
N PHE A 301 -4.14 -15.83 -5.26
CA PHE A 301 -4.90 -14.89 -4.43
C PHE A 301 -4.02 -14.13 -3.43
N PRO A 302 -3.27 -14.81 -2.53
CA PRO A 302 -2.41 -14.09 -1.60
C PRO A 302 -1.29 -13.32 -2.32
N LYS A 303 -0.75 -13.83 -3.43
CA LYS A 303 0.27 -13.11 -4.21
C LYS A 303 -0.25 -11.78 -4.79
N ILE A 304 -1.45 -11.79 -5.37
CA ILE A 304 -2.08 -10.58 -5.92
C ILE A 304 -2.45 -9.63 -4.78
N LEU A 305 -3.00 -10.13 -3.67
CA LEU A 305 -3.37 -9.31 -2.52
C LEU A 305 -2.15 -8.62 -1.89
N MET A 306 -1.02 -9.32 -1.78
CA MET A 306 0.23 -8.75 -1.26
C MET A 306 0.80 -7.61 -2.13
N LYS A 307 0.39 -7.49 -3.40
CA LYS A 307 0.80 -6.33 -4.22
C LYS A 307 0.26 -5.01 -3.69
N ILE A 308 -0.77 -5.03 -2.83
CA ILE A 308 -1.22 -3.83 -2.12
C ILE A 308 -0.09 -3.26 -1.26
N THR A 309 0.68 -4.09 -0.54
CA THR A 309 1.78 -3.63 0.32
C THR A 309 2.87 -2.91 -0.47
N ASP A 310 3.27 -3.50 -1.60
CA ASP A 310 4.21 -2.86 -2.53
C ASP A 310 3.63 -1.53 -3.02
N LEU A 311 2.37 -1.54 -3.47
CA LEU A 311 1.67 -0.37 -3.98
C LEU A 311 1.64 0.79 -2.98
N ARG A 312 1.32 0.51 -1.70
CA ARG A 312 1.36 1.50 -0.61
C ARG A 312 2.74 2.16 -0.48
N SER A 313 3.80 1.36 -0.59
CA SER A 313 5.18 1.85 -0.49
C SER A 313 5.54 2.77 -1.66
N ILE A 314 5.04 2.47 -2.86
CA ILE A 314 5.24 3.31 -4.05
C ILE A 314 4.42 4.60 -3.92
N SER A 315 3.17 4.51 -3.48
CA SER A 315 2.29 5.67 -3.28
C SER A 315 2.84 6.63 -2.24
N ALA A 316 3.42 6.15 -1.13
CA ALA A 316 4.07 7.02 -0.14
C ALA A 316 5.19 7.87 -0.77
N LYS A 317 6.08 7.24 -1.56
CA LYS A 317 7.11 7.95 -2.32
C LYS A 317 6.52 8.85 -3.42
N GLY A 318 5.38 8.46 -3.98
CA GLY A 318 4.65 9.26 -4.95
C GLY A 318 4.08 10.55 -4.33
N ALA A 319 3.57 10.50 -3.11
CA ALA A 319 3.11 11.68 -2.38
C ALA A 319 4.27 12.66 -2.11
N GLU A 320 5.44 12.15 -1.69
CA GLU A 320 6.67 12.94 -1.58
C GLU A 320 7.06 13.56 -2.94
N ARG A 321 6.93 12.79 -4.03
CA ARG A 321 7.22 13.29 -5.37
C ARG A 321 6.29 14.46 -5.75
N VAL A 322 5.00 14.40 -5.44
CA VAL A 322 4.05 15.50 -5.67
C VAL A 322 4.53 16.80 -5.03
N ILE A 323 5.04 16.74 -3.80
CA ILE A 323 5.59 17.92 -3.08
C ILE A 323 6.81 18.47 -3.82
N THR A 324 7.77 17.62 -4.19
CA THR A 324 8.97 18.09 -4.92
C THR A 324 8.64 18.68 -6.29
N LEU A 325 7.63 18.11 -6.97
CA LEU A 325 7.21 18.53 -8.30
C LEU A 325 6.62 19.93 -8.29
N LYS A 326 5.98 20.36 -7.19
CA LYS A 326 5.50 21.74 -7.01
C LYS A 326 6.59 22.81 -7.11
N MET A 327 7.83 22.46 -6.75
CA MET A 327 8.98 23.37 -6.86
C MET A 327 9.61 23.38 -8.26
N GLU A 328 9.24 22.43 -9.12
CA GLU A 328 9.80 22.26 -10.47
C GLU A 328 8.92 22.86 -11.55
N ILE A 329 7.61 22.94 -11.29
CA ILE A 329 6.64 23.55 -12.20
C ILE A 329 6.64 25.08 -12.03
N PRO A 330 6.57 25.85 -13.13
CA PRO A 330 6.52 27.32 -13.07
C PRO A 330 5.17 27.86 -12.57
N GLY A 331 4.13 27.03 -12.53
CA GLY A 331 2.77 27.37 -12.10
C GLY A 331 2.29 26.60 -10.89
N SER A 332 0.99 26.63 -10.63
CA SER A 332 0.37 25.83 -9.55
C SER A 332 0.08 24.40 -10.00
N MET A 333 0.12 23.46 -9.06
CA MET A 333 -0.40 22.11 -9.26
C MET A 333 -1.89 22.19 -9.65
N PRO A 334 -2.40 21.35 -10.58
CA PRO A 334 -3.83 21.32 -10.87
C PRO A 334 -4.65 21.07 -9.59
N PRO A 335 -5.76 21.79 -9.37
CA PRO A 335 -6.45 21.79 -8.08
C PRO A 335 -6.85 20.40 -7.59
N LEU A 336 -7.38 19.56 -8.49
CA LEU A 336 -7.82 18.21 -8.14
C LEU A 336 -6.66 17.27 -7.80
N ILE A 337 -5.50 17.42 -8.45
CA ILE A 337 -4.30 16.64 -8.12
C ILE A 337 -3.81 17.05 -6.73
N GLN A 338 -3.78 18.36 -6.48
CA GLN A 338 -3.40 18.90 -5.18
C GLN A 338 -4.37 18.44 -4.07
N GLU A 339 -5.68 18.55 -4.26
CA GLU A 339 -6.68 18.16 -3.26
C GLU A 339 -6.65 16.67 -2.92
N MET A 340 -6.36 15.83 -3.91
CA MET A 340 -6.44 14.37 -3.78
C MET A 340 -5.13 13.71 -3.38
N LEU A 341 -3.98 14.33 -3.70
CA LEU A 341 -2.66 13.72 -3.50
C LEU A 341 -1.81 14.44 -2.45
N GLU A 342 -2.22 15.62 -1.98
CA GLU A 342 -1.60 16.23 -0.80
C GLU A 342 -2.27 15.71 0.46
N ASN A 343 -1.49 15.04 1.29
CA ASN A 343 -1.89 14.73 2.64
C ASN A 343 -2.00 16.06 3.40
N SER A 344 -3.20 16.41 3.88
CA SER A 344 -3.35 17.39 4.96
C SER A 344 -2.85 16.77 6.27
N GLU A 345 -1.58 16.38 6.35
CA GLU A 345 -0.96 16.13 7.64
C GLU A 345 -0.57 17.48 8.24
N GLY A 346 -1.18 17.77 9.40
CA GLY A 346 -1.17 19.06 10.06
C GLY A 346 0.24 19.64 10.24
N HIS A 347 0.48 20.79 9.62
CA HIS A 347 1.32 21.80 10.24
C HIS A 347 0.52 22.40 11.41
N GLU A 348 0.67 21.83 12.61
CA GLU A 348 0.62 22.67 13.80
C GLU A 348 1.82 23.63 13.72
N PRO A 349 1.63 24.95 13.62
CA PRO A 349 2.74 25.86 13.82
C PRO A 349 3.18 25.72 15.27
N LEU A 350 4.40 25.20 15.46
CA LEU A 350 5.12 25.23 16.73
C LEU A 350 5.11 26.67 17.25
N THR A 351 4.23 26.95 18.20
CA THR A 351 4.31 28.17 19.01
C THR A 351 5.45 27.96 20.01
N PRO A 352 6.45 28.86 20.09
CA PRO A 352 7.44 28.77 21.14
C PRO A 352 6.76 29.10 22.47
N SER A 353 6.68 28.10 23.34
CA SER A 353 6.28 28.26 24.73
C SER A 353 7.25 29.19 25.46
N SER A 354 6.85 30.45 25.66
CA SER A 354 7.46 31.36 26.61
C SER A 354 6.86 31.10 27.99
N SER A 355 7.62 30.39 28.82
CA SER A 355 7.44 30.27 30.26
C SER A 355 7.47 31.64 30.96
N GLY A 356 6.39 32.00 31.66
CA GLY A 356 6.34 33.15 32.57
C GLY A 356 5.10 33.06 33.47
N ASN A 357 5.35 32.94 34.79
CA ASN A 357 4.40 32.60 35.85
C ASN A 357 3.12 33.46 35.96
N PRO A 358 2.03 32.92 36.56
CA PRO A 358 0.81 33.66 36.86
C PRO A 358 0.90 34.34 38.25
N ALA A 359 0.53 35.61 38.33
CA ALA A 359 0.21 36.28 39.59
C ALA A 359 -0.93 37.30 39.38
N GLU A 360 -2.10 36.88 39.87
CA GLU A 360 -3.18 37.60 40.55
C GLU A 360 -3.59 39.05 40.21
N HIS A 361 -4.93 39.20 40.32
CA HIS A 361 -5.74 40.34 40.76
C HIS A 361 -6.54 41.17 39.74
N SER A 362 -7.85 41.18 40.01
CA SER A 362 -9.00 41.73 39.29
C SER A 362 -9.20 43.26 39.50
N PRO A 363 -10.37 43.89 39.20
CA PRO A 363 -10.48 44.97 38.20
C PRO A 363 -10.92 46.34 38.79
N SER A 364 -10.79 47.45 38.04
CA SER A 364 -11.54 48.68 38.34
C SER A 364 -11.63 49.67 37.17
N ILE A 365 -12.86 49.79 36.63
CA ILE A 365 -13.70 51.00 36.46
C ILE A 365 -12.99 52.37 36.23
N SER A 366 -13.44 53.03 35.15
CA SER A 366 -13.23 54.43 34.69
C SER A 366 -13.52 55.52 35.75
N PRO A 367 -13.18 56.82 35.52
CA PRO A 367 -14.09 57.65 34.71
C PRO A 367 -13.43 58.76 33.86
N SER A 368 -14.30 59.35 33.05
CA SER A 368 -14.22 60.45 32.09
C SER A 368 -13.67 61.80 32.59
N SER A 369 -13.29 62.70 31.67
CA SER A 369 -14.11 63.86 31.22
C SER A 369 -13.27 65.12 30.81
N VAL A 370 -13.79 65.82 29.79
CA VAL A 370 -13.77 67.29 29.52
C VAL A 370 -12.60 67.93 28.74
N GLU A 371 -12.96 68.29 27.49
CA GLU A 371 -12.85 69.58 26.76
C GLU A 371 -11.81 70.63 27.22
N ASN A 372 -11.12 71.30 26.27
CA ASN A 372 -11.63 72.53 25.63
C ASN A 372 -10.63 73.16 24.61
N SER A 373 -11.18 73.52 23.44
CA SER A 373 -10.90 74.61 22.47
C SER A 373 -9.50 75.20 22.18
N GLY A 374 -9.27 75.54 20.89
CA GLY A 374 -8.17 76.42 20.47
C GLY A 374 -7.89 76.61 18.96
N VAL A 375 -8.92 76.96 18.18
CA VAL A 375 -8.96 77.84 16.97
C VAL A 375 -7.66 78.20 16.18
N SER A 376 -7.72 77.93 14.86
CA SER A 376 -7.21 78.64 13.65
C SER A 376 -5.74 79.04 13.48
N GLN A 377 -5.15 78.63 12.34
CA GLN A 377 -4.92 79.48 11.14
C GLN A 377 -4.00 78.78 10.13
N SER A 378 -4.52 78.47 8.94
CA SER A 378 -3.78 78.54 7.66
C SER A 378 -3.71 80.04 7.25
N PRO A 379 -2.83 80.53 6.34
CA PRO A 379 -2.38 79.81 5.14
C PRO A 379 -0.98 80.20 4.54
N LEU A 380 -0.76 79.64 3.34
CA LEU A 380 0.00 80.14 2.18
C LEU A 380 1.50 79.76 2.00
N VAL A 381 1.70 78.89 0.99
CA VAL A 381 2.50 79.10 -0.23
C VAL A 381 4.00 79.37 -0.07
N GLN A 382 4.81 78.41 -0.52
CA GLN A 382 5.64 78.56 -1.73
C GLN A 382 5.90 77.21 -2.38
#